data_AF-A0AAW5KE60-F1
#
_entry.id   AF-A0AAW5KE60-F1
#
_cell.length_a   1.000
_cell.length_b   1.000
_cell.length_c   1.000
_cell.angle_alpha   90.00
_cell.angle_beta   90.00
_cell.angle_gamma   90.00
#
_symmetry.space_group_name_H-M   'P 1'
#
loop_
_entity.id
_entity.type
_entity.pdbx_description
1 polymer ?
#
loop_
_entity_poly.entity_id
_entity_poly.type
_entity_poly.pdbx_seq_one_letter_code
_entity_poly.pdbx_strand_id
1 'polypeptide(L)'
;AGDSYNKIGPLKLFVDGSLGARTATMRKPYADDPPTQGIQTLTQEQTDAMVKLADENGCQVAVHAIGDAAIEQVLNSYDTVCDGKNPHRHGVVHCQITDAPLVERFCENDILAYIQPIFLHSDMTVLESRVGKELVSTSYAFHTMNKLGIHTS
;
A
#
# COMPACT_ATOMS: atom_id res chain seq x y z
N ALA A 1 4.82 -6.45 -27.55
CA ALA A 1 6.18 -6.11 -27.08
C ALA A 1 6.52 -7.02 -25.91
N GLY A 2 7.75 -7.55 -25.89
CA GLY A 2 8.20 -8.62 -24.97
C GLY A 2 8.46 -9.96 -25.67
N ASP A 3 9.17 -10.86 -24.99
CA ASP A 3 9.46 -12.25 -25.38
C ASP A 3 9.21 -13.22 -24.19
N SER A 4 9.70 -14.46 -24.25
CA SER A 4 9.49 -15.44 -23.18
C SER A 4 10.19 -15.10 -21.86
N TYR A 5 11.22 -14.26 -21.88
CA TYR A 5 12.03 -13.87 -20.72
C TYR A 5 11.81 -12.41 -20.31
N ASN A 6 11.33 -11.56 -21.23
CA ASN A 6 11.08 -10.16 -21.00
C ASN A 6 9.60 -9.82 -21.21
N LYS A 7 8.94 -9.40 -20.13
CA LYS A 7 7.55 -8.93 -20.17
C LYS A 7 7.51 -7.47 -19.76
N ILE A 8 6.61 -6.71 -20.37
CA ILE A 8 6.27 -5.38 -19.87
C ILE A 8 5.62 -5.57 -18.51
N GLY A 9 6.25 -5.00 -17.48
CA GLY A 9 5.79 -5.06 -16.11
C GLY A 9 4.77 -3.97 -15.78
N PRO A 10 4.37 -3.89 -14.51
CA PRO A 10 3.40 -2.90 -14.06
C PRO A 10 3.95 -1.46 -14.16
N LEU A 11 3.04 -0.50 -14.29
CA LEU A 11 3.32 0.88 -13.90
C LEU A 11 3.63 0.90 -12.40
N LYS A 12 4.86 1.28 -12.03
CA LYS A 12 5.28 1.43 -10.64
C LYS A 12 5.13 2.88 -10.19
N LEU A 13 4.35 3.11 -9.13
CA LEU A 13 4.19 4.41 -8.48
C LEU A 13 4.73 4.39 -7.05
N PHE A 14 5.01 5.58 -6.52
CA PHE A 14 5.38 5.81 -5.12
C PHE A 14 4.52 6.96 -4.60
N VAL A 15 3.72 6.72 -3.57
CA VAL A 15 2.86 7.75 -2.94
C VAL A 15 3.41 8.24 -1.59
N ASP A 16 4.38 7.53 -1.01
CA ASP A 16 5.08 7.92 0.19
C ASP A 16 6.53 7.40 0.26
N GLY A 17 7.20 7.69 1.38
CA GLY A 17 8.54 7.21 1.70
C GLY A 17 8.54 5.96 2.59
N SER A 18 9.34 5.99 3.66
CA SER A 18 9.53 4.84 4.57
C SER A 18 9.23 5.17 6.02
N LEU A 19 8.86 4.16 6.80
CA LEU A 19 8.55 4.31 8.21
C LEU A 19 9.79 4.72 9.03
N GLY A 20 10.94 4.10 8.77
CA GLY A 20 12.18 4.36 9.50
C GLY A 20 12.63 5.83 9.41
N ALA A 21 12.49 6.43 8.23
CA ALA A 21 12.85 7.83 7.95
C ALA A 21 11.75 8.85 8.28
N ARG A 22 10.58 8.41 8.77
CA ARG A 22 9.39 9.24 9.01
C ARG A 22 8.87 9.93 7.75
N THR A 23 8.98 9.24 6.61
CA THR A 23 8.53 9.75 5.31
C THR A 23 7.36 8.95 4.74
N ALA A 24 6.98 7.83 5.36
CA ALA A 24 5.70 7.18 5.08
C ALA A 24 4.54 8.08 5.51
N THR A 25 3.49 8.19 4.69
CA THR A 25 2.42 9.18 4.91
C THR A 25 1.35 8.60 5.81
N MET A 26 1.12 9.27 6.94
CA MET A 26 0.31 8.78 8.07
C MET A 26 -0.94 9.63 8.27
N ARG A 27 -2.06 9.02 8.65
CA ARG A 27 -3.30 9.75 8.99
C ARG A 27 -3.15 10.61 10.24
N LYS A 28 -2.30 10.19 11.16
CA LYS A 28 -1.95 10.91 12.40
C LYS A 28 -0.44 11.23 12.42
N PRO A 29 0.01 12.28 13.11
CA PRO A 29 1.44 12.54 13.27
C PRO A 29 2.20 11.36 13.87
N TYR A 30 3.49 11.27 13.53
CA TYR A 30 4.38 10.28 14.12
C TYR A 30 4.43 10.47 15.65
N ALA A 31 4.33 9.37 16.40
CA ALA A 31 4.26 9.40 17.86
C ALA A 31 5.54 9.95 18.51
N ASP A 32 6.69 9.75 17.85
CA ASP A 32 7.99 10.24 18.30
C ASP A 32 8.47 11.50 17.55
N ASP A 33 7.68 12.02 16.62
CA ASP A 33 7.95 13.27 15.90
C ASP A 33 6.62 13.97 15.51
N PRO A 34 5.90 14.54 16.49
CA PRO A 34 4.56 15.10 16.28
C PRO A 34 4.42 16.21 15.21
N PRO A 35 5.47 16.96 14.83
CA PRO A 35 5.40 17.90 13.72
C PRO A 35 5.23 17.28 12.33
N THR A 36 5.48 15.98 12.13
CA THR A 36 5.42 15.34 10.80
C THR A 36 4.35 14.26 10.69
N GLN A 37 3.76 14.17 9.50
CA GLN A 37 2.85 13.10 9.07
C GLN A 37 3.43 12.31 7.88
N GLY A 38 4.73 12.48 7.59
CA GLY A 38 5.36 11.89 6.42
C GLY A 38 5.40 12.81 5.21
N ILE A 39 5.68 12.23 4.04
CA ILE A 39 5.83 12.97 2.78
C ILE A 39 4.98 12.29 1.71
N GLN A 40 3.89 12.96 1.34
CA GLN A 40 3.09 12.58 0.18
C GLN A 40 3.83 12.98 -1.11
N THR A 41 4.17 12.01 -1.94
CA THR A 41 4.92 12.25 -3.20
C THR A 41 4.03 12.48 -4.41
N LEU A 42 2.76 12.08 -4.33
CA LEU A 42 1.73 12.27 -5.36
C LEU A 42 0.42 12.66 -4.68
N THR A 43 -0.32 13.61 -5.26
CA THR A 43 -1.68 13.92 -4.78
C THR A 43 -2.66 12.79 -5.12
N GLN A 44 -3.84 12.80 -4.50
CA GLN A 44 -4.92 11.86 -4.84
C GLN A 44 -5.27 11.95 -6.33
N GLU A 45 -5.44 13.17 -6.86
CA GLU A 45 -5.82 13.41 -8.25
C GLU A 45 -4.77 12.90 -9.23
N GLN A 46 -3.48 13.04 -8.90
CA GLN A 46 -2.39 12.49 -9.70
C GLN A 46 -2.40 10.96 -9.69
N THR A 47 -2.68 10.36 -8.53
CA THR A 47 -2.76 8.91 -8.36
C THR A 47 -3.94 8.35 -9.15
N ASP A 48 -5.11 8.96 -9.03
CA ASP A 48 -6.34 8.60 -9.77
C ASP A 48 -6.11 8.69 -11.28
N ALA A 49 -5.51 9.78 -11.75
CA ALA A 49 -5.24 9.98 -13.17
C ALA A 49 -4.30 8.90 -13.75
N MET A 50 -3.25 8.53 -13.01
CA MET A 50 -2.31 7.49 -13.45
C MET A 50 -2.89 6.08 -13.37
N VAL A 51 -3.63 5.77 -12.30
CA VAL A 51 -4.31 4.48 -12.14
C VAL A 51 -5.33 4.28 -13.24
N LYS A 52 -6.21 5.27 -13.45
CA LYS A 52 -7.23 5.22 -14.50
C LYS A 52 -6.62 5.08 -15.89
N LEU A 53 -5.58 5.86 -16.21
CA LEU A 53 -4.90 5.77 -17.50
C LEU A 53 -4.30 4.39 -17.73
N ALA A 54 -3.67 3.79 -16.71
CA ALA A 54 -3.08 2.46 -16.81
C ALA A 54 -4.15 1.37 -16.97
N ASP A 55 -5.21 1.42 -16.16
CA ASP A 55 -6.33 0.48 -16.18
C ASP A 55 -7.06 0.48 -17.54
N GLU A 56 -7.40 1.66 -18.07
CA GLU A 56 -8.04 1.82 -19.39
C GLU A 56 -7.18 1.26 -20.55
N ASN A 57 -5.86 1.12 -20.33
CA ASN A 57 -4.91 0.55 -21.28
C ASN A 57 -4.48 -0.89 -20.94
N GLY A 58 -5.15 -1.53 -19.98
CA GLY A 58 -4.90 -2.91 -19.57
C GLY A 58 -3.54 -3.13 -18.88
N CYS A 59 -2.94 -2.08 -18.32
CA CYS A 59 -1.66 -2.12 -17.64
C CYS A 59 -1.86 -2.27 -16.13
N GLN A 60 -1.18 -3.25 -15.53
CA GLN A 60 -1.16 -3.41 -14.09
C GLN A 60 -0.52 -2.19 -13.41
N VAL A 61 -1.06 -1.76 -12.26
CA VAL A 61 -0.42 -0.77 -11.40
C VAL A 61 0.04 -1.43 -10.10
N ALA A 62 1.28 -1.17 -9.71
CA ALA A 62 1.83 -1.56 -8.43
C ALA A 62 2.30 -0.29 -7.71
N VAL A 63 1.75 0.01 -6.54
CA VAL A 63 2.05 1.27 -5.85
C VAL A 63 2.76 1.01 -4.53
N HIS A 64 3.92 1.65 -4.33
CA HIS A 64 4.56 1.73 -3.04
C HIS A 64 3.72 2.58 -2.09
N ALA A 65 3.26 1.98 -0.99
CA ALA A 65 2.57 2.67 0.10
C ALA A 65 2.87 1.97 1.44
N ILE A 66 3.48 2.70 2.37
CA ILE A 66 3.84 2.17 3.71
C ILE A 66 2.90 2.67 4.79
N GLY A 67 2.61 3.97 4.81
CA GLY A 67 1.76 4.59 5.83
C GLY A 67 0.27 4.35 5.57
N ASP A 68 -0.56 4.47 6.61
CA ASP A 68 -1.99 4.19 6.52
C ASP A 68 -2.73 5.18 5.62
N ALA A 69 -2.36 6.48 5.65
CA ALA A 69 -2.90 7.47 4.72
C ALA A 69 -2.44 7.23 3.27
N ALA A 70 -1.20 6.77 3.07
CA ALA A 70 -0.70 6.40 1.75
C ALA A 70 -1.47 5.21 1.17
N ILE A 71 -1.72 4.17 1.97
CA ILE A 71 -2.48 2.99 1.54
C ILE A 71 -3.93 3.37 1.26
N GLU A 72 -4.55 4.20 2.10
CA GLU A 72 -5.90 4.73 1.86
C GLU A 72 -6.00 5.47 0.53
N GLN A 73 -5.03 6.34 0.21
CA GLN A 73 -4.97 7.06 -1.06
C GLN A 73 -4.95 6.11 -2.26
N VAL A 74 -4.15 5.03 -2.19
CA VAL A 74 -4.07 4.04 -3.27
C VAL A 74 -5.37 3.26 -3.41
N LEU A 75 -5.95 2.83 -2.30
CA LEU A 75 -7.23 2.12 -2.31
C LEU A 75 -8.34 3.02 -2.86
N ASN A 76 -8.34 4.32 -2.55
CA ASN A 76 -9.31 5.26 -3.12
C ASN A 76 -9.25 5.27 -4.65
N SER A 77 -8.04 5.24 -5.23
CA SER A 77 -7.89 5.14 -6.69
C SER A 77 -8.35 3.78 -7.22
N TYR A 78 -7.99 2.68 -6.54
CA TYR A 78 -8.36 1.33 -6.96
C TYR A 78 -9.87 1.09 -6.88
N ASP A 79 -10.57 1.63 -5.90
CA ASP A 79 -12.04 1.51 -5.79
C ASP A 79 -12.78 2.10 -6.99
N THR A 80 -12.15 3.03 -7.73
CA THR A 80 -12.76 3.63 -8.93
C THR A 80 -12.64 2.77 -10.18
N VAL A 81 -11.70 1.80 -10.19
CA VAL A 81 -11.40 0.95 -11.35
C VAL A 81 -11.66 -0.54 -11.09
N CYS A 82 -11.59 -0.96 -9.82
CA CYS A 82 -11.89 -2.32 -9.38
C CYS A 82 -13.33 -2.35 -8.85
N ASP A 83 -14.30 -2.69 -9.71
CA ASP A 83 -15.72 -2.86 -9.31
C ASP A 83 -15.94 -4.26 -8.70
N GLY A 84 -15.33 -4.49 -7.53
CA GLY A 84 -15.32 -5.80 -6.86
C GLY A 84 -14.50 -6.90 -7.57
N LYS A 85 -13.74 -6.52 -8.60
CA LYS A 85 -12.86 -7.39 -9.37
C LYS A 85 -11.58 -6.65 -9.75
N ASN A 86 -10.48 -7.37 -9.79
CA ASN A 86 -9.17 -6.83 -10.16
C ASN A 86 -8.55 -7.58 -11.36
N PRO A 87 -9.13 -7.46 -12.57
CA PRO A 87 -8.67 -8.21 -13.74
C PRO A 87 -7.22 -7.89 -14.12
N HIS A 88 -6.77 -6.67 -13.84
CA HIS A 88 -5.42 -6.20 -14.12
C HIS A 88 -4.44 -6.45 -12.97
N ARG A 89 -4.88 -7.11 -11.88
CA ARG A 89 -4.04 -7.52 -10.75
C ARG A 89 -3.32 -6.35 -10.08
N HIS A 90 -3.95 -5.19 -9.99
CA HIS A 90 -3.46 -4.04 -9.25
C HIS A 90 -3.08 -4.41 -7.82
N GLY A 91 -2.04 -3.77 -7.28
CA GLY A 91 -1.56 -4.13 -5.96
C GLY A 91 -0.83 -3.02 -5.23
N VAL A 92 -0.74 -3.18 -3.92
CA VAL A 92 -0.02 -2.30 -3.01
C VAL A 92 1.25 -3.00 -2.55
N VAL A 93 2.37 -2.28 -2.62
CA VAL A 93 3.69 -2.76 -2.19
C VAL A 93 3.95 -2.27 -0.77
N HIS A 94 4.49 -3.16 0.06
CA HIS A 94 4.80 -3.02 1.48
C HIS A 94 3.63 -3.32 2.42
N CYS A 95 2.53 -2.55 2.33
CA CYS A 95 1.35 -2.75 3.17
C CYS A 95 1.68 -2.82 4.69
N GLN A 96 2.56 -1.95 5.15
CA GLN A 96 3.15 -2.06 6.49
C GLN A 96 2.22 -1.54 7.58
N ILE A 97 1.71 -0.31 7.45
CA ILE A 97 0.82 0.29 8.44
C ILE A 97 -0.62 0.18 7.98
N THR A 98 -1.40 -0.65 8.66
CA THR A 98 -2.79 -0.93 8.30
C THR A 98 -3.70 -0.90 9.52
N ASP A 99 -5.00 -0.75 9.27
CA ASP A 99 -6.09 -1.02 10.20
C ASP A 99 -7.06 -2.02 9.57
N ALA A 100 -8.07 -2.46 10.33
CA ALA A 100 -9.05 -3.43 9.82
C ALA A 100 -9.84 -2.90 8.59
N PRO A 101 -10.36 -1.66 8.57
CA PRO A 101 -11.03 -1.12 7.39
C PRO A 101 -10.17 -1.11 6.12
N LEU A 102 -8.88 -0.77 6.23
CA LEU A 102 -7.97 -0.84 5.08
C LEU A 102 -7.84 -2.27 4.57
N VAL A 103 -7.63 -3.24 5.45
CA VAL A 103 -7.50 -4.67 5.07
C VAL A 103 -8.78 -5.21 4.44
N GLU A 104 -9.95 -4.80 4.92
CA GLU A 104 -11.25 -5.19 4.33
C GLU A 104 -11.38 -4.75 2.87
N ARG A 105 -10.96 -3.51 2.55
CA ARG A 105 -10.98 -2.99 1.16
C ARG A 105 -10.09 -3.77 0.20
N PHE A 106 -8.97 -4.36 0.67
CA PHE A 106 -8.20 -5.28 -0.17
C PHE A 106 -9.02 -6.51 -0.60
N CYS A 107 -9.87 -7.03 0.31
CA CYS A 107 -10.73 -8.17 0.02
C CYS A 107 -11.86 -7.79 -0.94
N GLU A 108 -12.52 -6.66 -0.70
CA GLU A 108 -13.65 -6.20 -1.50
C GLU A 108 -13.29 -6.08 -2.98
N ASN A 109 -12.09 -5.59 -3.27
CA ASN A 109 -11.64 -5.33 -4.62
C ASN A 109 -10.60 -6.30 -5.16
N ASP A 110 -10.32 -7.43 -4.50
CA ASP A 110 -9.31 -8.42 -4.91
C ASP A 110 -7.91 -7.80 -5.16
N ILE A 111 -7.53 -6.82 -4.33
CA ILE A 111 -6.26 -6.09 -4.47
C ILE A 111 -5.11 -6.95 -3.96
N LEU A 112 -4.01 -6.99 -4.72
CA LEU A 112 -2.82 -7.74 -4.32
C LEU A 112 -2.01 -7.00 -3.25
N ALA A 113 -1.46 -7.74 -2.30
CA ALA A 113 -0.53 -7.22 -1.30
C ALA A 113 0.88 -7.79 -1.55
N TYR A 114 1.81 -6.94 -1.99
CA TYR A 114 3.22 -7.34 -2.13
C TYR A 114 3.95 -7.06 -0.82
N ILE A 115 4.22 -8.10 -0.04
CA ILE A 115 4.71 -8.00 1.35
C ILE A 115 6.18 -8.41 1.45
N GLN A 116 6.89 -7.90 2.47
CA GLN A 116 8.30 -8.22 2.68
C GLN A 116 8.53 -8.63 4.14
N PRO A 117 8.31 -9.92 4.48
CA PRO A 117 8.49 -10.42 5.85
C PRO A 117 9.89 -10.16 6.42
N ILE A 118 10.90 -10.00 5.56
CA ILE A 118 12.28 -9.68 5.96
C ILE A 118 12.40 -8.35 6.74
N PHE A 119 11.49 -7.40 6.53
CA PHE A 119 11.48 -6.12 7.24
C PHE A 119 10.99 -6.22 8.69
N LEU A 120 10.27 -7.29 9.05
CA LEU A 120 9.77 -7.45 10.43
C LEU A 120 10.89 -7.36 11.46
N HIS A 121 12.05 -7.95 11.16
CA HIS A 121 13.17 -7.95 12.11
C HIS A 121 13.70 -6.54 12.42
N SER A 122 13.86 -5.68 11.40
CA SER A 122 14.33 -4.31 11.58
C SER A 122 13.24 -3.39 12.09
N ASP A 123 12.03 -3.51 11.55
CA ASP A 123 10.99 -2.51 11.77
C ASP A 123 10.31 -2.70 13.13
N MET A 124 10.22 -3.93 13.65
CA MET A 124 9.67 -4.16 14.99
C MET A 124 10.43 -3.41 16.09
N THR A 125 11.71 -3.05 15.88
CA THR A 125 12.48 -2.28 16.87
C THR A 125 12.08 -0.80 16.92
N VAL A 126 11.46 -0.27 15.86
CA VAL A 126 11.08 1.15 15.76
C VAL A 126 9.57 1.37 15.68
N LEU A 127 8.79 0.38 15.23
CA LEU A 127 7.37 0.49 14.90
C LEU A 127 6.55 1.14 16.04
N GLU A 128 6.65 0.60 17.25
CA GLU A 128 5.87 1.13 18.40
C GLU A 128 6.23 2.57 18.73
N SER A 129 7.52 2.94 18.65
CA SER A 129 7.94 4.32 18.87
C SER A 129 7.39 5.28 17.80
N ARG A 130 7.22 4.80 16.56
CA ARG A 130 6.80 5.63 15.42
C ARG A 130 5.29 5.84 15.37
N VAL A 131 4.50 4.79 15.60
CA VAL A 131 3.05 4.83 15.34
C VAL A 131 2.20 4.53 16.58
N GLY A 132 2.82 4.15 17.70
CA GLY A 132 2.13 3.79 18.93
C GLY A 132 1.54 2.38 18.92
N LYS A 133 1.21 1.87 20.11
CA LYS A 133 0.76 0.48 20.33
C LYS A 133 -0.52 0.10 19.58
N GLU A 134 -1.45 1.04 19.45
CA GLU A 134 -2.74 0.78 18.80
C GLU A 134 -2.55 0.39 17.33
N LEU A 135 -1.86 1.24 16.55
CA LEU A 135 -1.58 0.96 15.14
C LEU A 135 -0.64 -0.24 14.96
N VAL A 136 0.33 -0.46 15.86
CA VAL A 136 1.18 -1.67 15.83
C VAL A 136 0.34 -2.94 15.82
N SER A 137 -0.75 -2.99 16.60
CA SER A 137 -1.57 -4.19 16.76
C SER A 137 -2.31 -4.63 15.49
N THR A 138 -2.47 -3.71 14.53
CA THR A 138 -3.13 -3.95 13.24
C THR A 138 -2.21 -3.78 12.03
N SER A 139 -0.95 -3.40 12.26
CA SER A 139 0.09 -3.25 11.24
C SER A 139 0.77 -4.58 10.95
N TYR A 140 1.44 -4.69 9.80
CA TYR A 140 2.10 -5.92 9.35
C TYR A 140 1.16 -7.14 9.38
N ALA A 141 -0.11 -6.92 9.02
CA ALA A 141 -1.20 -7.88 9.17
C ALA A 141 -1.16 -9.06 8.17
N PHE A 142 0.03 -9.52 7.78
CA PHE A 142 0.26 -10.49 6.71
C PHE A 142 -0.49 -11.82 6.94
N HIS A 143 -0.48 -12.32 8.18
CA HIS A 143 -1.23 -13.53 8.54
C HIS A 143 -2.75 -13.32 8.44
N THR A 144 -3.23 -12.16 8.85
CA THR A 144 -4.65 -11.78 8.73
C THR A 144 -5.04 -11.66 7.27
N MET A 145 -4.22 -10.99 6.44
CA MET A 145 -4.44 -10.87 5.00
C MET A 145 -4.55 -12.25 4.33
N ASN A 146 -3.62 -13.16 4.64
CA ASN A 146 -3.66 -14.53 4.15
C ASN A 146 -4.92 -15.29 4.58
N LYS A 147 -5.36 -15.13 5.83
CA LYS A 147 -6.59 -15.77 6.32
C LYS A 147 -7.85 -15.25 5.65
N LEU A 148 -7.85 -13.98 5.26
CA LEU A 148 -8.95 -13.35 4.54
C LEU A 148 -8.93 -13.67 3.03
N GLY A 149 -7.92 -14.41 2.55
CA GLY A 149 -7.79 -14.80 1.15
C GLY A 149 -7.17 -13.73 0.27
N ILE A 150 -6.65 -12.64 0.83
CA ILE A 150 -5.87 -11.64 0.08
C ILE A 150 -4.63 -12.34 -0.48
N HIS A 151 -4.40 -12.18 -1.77
CA HIS A 151 -3.21 -12.71 -2.41
C HIS A 151 -1.97 -11.92 -1.95
N THR A 152 -1.17 -12.55 -1.09
CA THR A 152 0.13 -12.02 -0.70
C THR A 152 1.23 -12.62 -1.57
N SER A 153 2.17 -11.77 -1.98
CA SER A 153 3.37 -12.16 -2.75
C SER A 153 4.62 -11.53 -2.17
#